data_AF-A0A951B3R1-F1
#
_entry.id   AF-A0A951B3R1-F1
#
_cell.length_a   1.000
_cell.length_b   1.000
_cell.length_c   1.000
_cell.angle_alpha   90.00
_cell.angle_beta   90.00
_cell.angle_gamma   90.00
#
_symmetry.space_group_name_H-M   'P 1'
#
loop_
_entity.id
_entity.type
_entity.pdbx_description
1 polymer ?
#
loop_
_entity_poly.entity_id
_entity_poly.type
_entity_poly.pdbx_seq_one_letter_code
_entity_poly.pdbx_strand_id
1 'polypeptide(L)'
;MPRSDAARAAGEDRLATCLTGGDDYELLLAVPAARTGALQAASGASGVPVTRIGAFRRGPPELRVTLDGADMKLTQTGWSHF
;
A
#
# COMPACT_ATOMS: atom_id res chain seq x y z
N MET A 1 -2.03 -8.14 3.18
CA MET A 1 -1.47 -6.80 2.89
C MET A 1 -0.12 -6.67 3.60
N PRO A 2 0.87 -5.96 3.04
CA PRO A 2 2.05 -5.60 3.82
C PRO A 2 1.58 -4.72 4.96
N ARG A 3 2.00 -5.06 6.17
CA ARG A 3 1.75 -4.27 7.36
C ARG A 3 3.06 -4.27 8.12
N SER A 4 3.54 -3.08 8.49
CA SER A 4 4.62 -2.93 9.45
C SER A 4 4.26 -3.67 10.75
N ASP A 5 5.25 -3.96 11.59
CA ASP A 5 5.00 -4.62 12.88
C ASP A 5 4.01 -3.83 13.74
N ALA A 6 4.08 -2.49 13.69
CA ALA A 6 3.12 -1.61 14.34
C ALA A 6 1.70 -1.76 13.76
N ALA A 7 1.56 -1.77 12.43
CA ALA A 7 0.26 -1.98 11.78
C ALA A 7 -0.32 -3.38 12.01
N ARG A 8 0.53 -4.40 12.18
CA ARG A 8 0.08 -5.75 12.59
C ARG A 8 -0.41 -5.75 14.03
N ALA A 9 0.31 -5.10 14.94
CA ALA A 9 -0.07 -5.00 16.36
C ALA A 9 -1.37 -4.21 16.58
N ALA A 10 -1.69 -3.27 15.69
CA ALA A 10 -2.91 -2.45 15.78
C ALA A 10 -4.22 -3.21 15.52
N GLY A 11 -4.17 -4.41 14.93
CA GLY A 11 -5.35 -5.22 14.63
C GLY A 11 -6.11 -4.79 13.37
N GLU A 12 -7.09 -5.61 12.95
CA GLU A 12 -7.84 -5.38 11.69
C GLU A 12 -8.80 -4.18 11.76
N ASP A 13 -9.33 -3.88 12.95
CA ASP A 13 -10.21 -2.73 13.19
C ASP A 13 -9.53 -1.39 12.90
N ARG A 14 -8.19 -1.38 12.82
CA ARG A 14 -7.37 -0.18 12.54
C ARG A 14 -6.89 -0.10 11.10
N LEU A 15 -7.34 -1.00 10.22
CA LEU A 15 -6.90 -1.00 8.82
C LEU A 15 -7.17 0.33 8.10
N ALA A 16 -8.35 0.94 8.32
CA ALA A 16 -8.65 2.25 7.76
C ALA A 16 -7.63 3.30 8.21
N THR A 17 -7.27 3.31 9.50
CA THR A 17 -6.24 4.19 10.06
C THR A 17 -4.86 3.90 9.46
N CYS A 18 -4.48 2.63 9.27
CA CYS A 18 -3.21 2.29 8.62
C CYS A 18 -3.15 2.79 7.17
N LEU A 19 -4.28 2.84 6.45
CA LEU A 19 -4.33 3.29 5.07
C LEU A 19 -4.38 4.82 4.92
N THR A 20 -4.75 5.56 5.97
CA THR A 20 -4.98 7.01 5.91
C THR A 20 -4.16 7.83 6.90
N GLY A 21 -3.44 7.18 7.81
CA GLY A 21 -2.75 7.82 8.93
C GLY A 21 -1.44 8.49 8.54
N GLY A 22 -0.58 7.81 7.79
CA GLY A 22 0.78 8.26 7.50
C GLY A 22 1.79 7.86 8.59
N ASP A 23 2.94 8.55 8.64
CA ASP A 23 4.06 8.34 9.58
C ASP A 23 4.67 6.91 9.60
N ASP A 24 4.45 6.14 8.53
CA ASP A 24 5.06 4.83 8.34
C ASP A 24 6.50 4.91 7.79
N TYR A 25 6.85 6.01 7.12
CA TYR A 25 8.13 6.23 6.44
C TYR A 25 8.49 5.08 5.47
N GLU A 26 7.47 4.42 4.91
CA GLU A 26 7.65 3.36 3.91
C GLU A 26 7.74 3.95 2.49
N LEU A 27 8.33 3.18 1.57
CA LEU A 27 8.44 3.57 0.16
C LEU A 27 7.26 3.02 -0.66
N LEU A 28 6.52 3.92 -1.31
CA LEU A 28 5.50 3.55 -2.30
C LEU A 28 6.07 3.67 -3.73
N LEU A 29 6.04 2.56 -4.48
CA LEU A 29 6.64 2.46 -5.81
C LEU A 29 5.60 2.15 -6.89
N ALA A 30 5.63 2.91 -7.99
CA ALA A 30 4.94 2.56 -9.23
C ALA A 30 5.95 1.95 -10.21
N VAL A 31 5.80 0.66 -10.53
CA VAL A 31 6.78 -0.07 -11.36
C VAL A 31 6.10 -0.62 -12.61
N PRO A 32 6.65 -0.37 -13.82
CA PRO A 32 6.17 -1.01 -15.04
C PRO A 32 6.20 -2.53 -14.93
N ALA A 33 5.19 -3.23 -15.45
CA ALA A 33 5.08 -4.68 -15.34
C ALA A 33 6.33 -5.44 -15.85
N ALA A 34 6.96 -4.95 -16.92
CA ALA A 34 8.18 -5.52 -17.47
C ALA A 34 9.40 -5.43 -16.53
N ARG A 35 9.35 -4.58 -15.48
CA ARG A 35 10.43 -4.39 -14.51
C ARG A 35 10.15 -5.01 -13.13
N THR A 36 9.00 -5.66 -12.94
CA THR A 36 8.67 -6.30 -11.65
C THR A 36 9.71 -7.35 -11.24
N GLY A 37 10.22 -8.16 -12.18
CA GLY A 37 11.26 -9.15 -11.88
C GLY A 37 12.58 -8.51 -11.44
N ALA A 38 12.98 -7.39 -12.05
CA ALA A 38 14.18 -6.65 -11.65
C ALA A 38 14.04 -6.04 -10.25
N LEU A 39 12.86 -5.50 -9.90
CA LEU A 39 12.58 -5.00 -8.55
C LEU A 39 12.66 -6.14 -7.52
N GLN A 40 12.07 -7.30 -7.81
CA GLN A 40 12.11 -8.46 -6.91
C GLN A 40 13.54 -8.96 -6.67
N ALA A 41 14.36 -9.02 -7.71
CA ALA A 41 15.77 -9.38 -7.57
C ALA A 41 16.54 -8.36 -6.71
N ALA A 42 16.34 -7.06 -6.93
CA ALA A 42 16.97 -6.00 -6.14
C ALA A 42 16.52 -6.03 -4.67
N SER A 43 15.23 -6.24 -4.43
CA SER A 43 14.65 -6.42 -3.09
C SER A 43 15.25 -7.62 -2.35
N GLY A 44 15.40 -8.75 -3.03
CA GLY A 44 16.05 -9.93 -2.45
C GLY A 44 17.52 -9.67 -2.11
N ALA A 45 18.26 -8.97 -2.99
CA ALA A 45 19.66 -8.64 -2.76
C ALA A 45 19.88 -7.63 -1.62
N SER A 46 18.95 -6.69 -1.43
CA SER A 46 19.04 -5.68 -0.36
C SER A 46 18.45 -6.14 0.97
N GLY A 47 17.71 -7.25 1.00
CA GLY A 47 16.95 -7.69 2.17
C GLY A 47 15.76 -6.79 2.52
N VAL A 48 15.39 -5.85 1.64
CA VAL A 48 14.25 -4.95 1.84
C VAL A 48 13.02 -5.59 1.21
N PRO A 49 12.02 -6.03 1.99
CA PRO A 49 10.84 -6.69 1.44
C PRO A 49 10.00 -5.71 0.61
N VAL A 50 9.51 -6.18 -0.55
CA VAL A 50 8.56 -5.43 -1.38
C VAL A 50 7.28 -6.25 -1.55
N THR A 51 6.13 -5.57 -1.53
CA THR A 51 4.84 -6.23 -1.70
C THR A 51 4.02 -5.51 -2.77
N ARG A 52 3.48 -6.27 -3.71
CA ARG A 52 2.54 -5.73 -4.71
C ARG A 52 1.17 -5.53 -4.06
N ILE A 53 0.76 -4.26 -3.93
CA ILE A 53 -0.51 -3.88 -3.30
C ILE A 53 -1.61 -3.45 -4.27
N GLY A 54 -1.30 -3.31 -5.57
CA GLY A 54 -2.26 -2.87 -6.55
C GLY A 54 -1.67 -2.72 -7.95
N ALA A 55 -2.41 -2.02 -8.80
CA ALA A 55 -1.99 -1.67 -10.15
C ALA A 55 -2.68 -0.37 -10.59
N PHE A 56 -1.97 0.43 -11.40
CA PHE A 56 -2.58 1.56 -12.09
C PHE A 56 -3.41 1.07 -13.28
N ARG A 57 -4.56 1.70 -13.49
CA ARG A 57 -5.43 1.50 -14.66
C ARG A 57 -5.61 2.82 -15.38
N ARG A 58 -5.82 2.76 -16.70
CA ARG A 58 -6.14 3.95 -17.49
C ARG A 58 -7.53 4.45 -17.07
N GLY A 59 -7.65 5.75 -16.81
CA GLY A 59 -8.91 6.38 -16.46
C GLY A 59 -8.69 7.71 -15.74
N PRO A 60 -9.78 8.34 -15.30
CA PRO A 60 -9.73 9.47 -14.37
C PRO A 60 -8.95 9.10 -13.09
N PRO A 61 -8.42 10.11 -12.36
CA PRO A 61 -7.76 9.86 -11.08
C PRO A 61 -8.78 9.32 -10.06
N GLU A 62 -8.65 8.05 -9.71
CA GLU A 62 -9.51 7.35 -8.74
C GLU A 62 -8.64 6.40 -7.90
N LEU A 63 -8.94 6.30 -6.61
CA LEU A 63 -8.39 5.29 -5.71
C LEU A 63 -9.51 4.32 -5.34
N ARG A 64 -9.31 3.04 -5.65
CA ARG A 64 -10.16 1.95 -5.17
C ARG A 64 -9.38 1.07 -4.20
N VAL A 65 -9.92 0.90 -3.00
CA VAL A 65 -9.38 0.01 -1.98
C VAL A 65 -10.34 -1.15 -1.82
N THR A 66 -9.81 -2.36 -1.82
CA THR A 66 -10.58 -3.58 -1.60
C THR A 66 -9.98 -4.38 -0.45
N LEU A 67 -10.84 -4.95 0.40
CA LEU A 67 -10.47 -5.95 1.39
C LEU A 67 -11.18 -7.26 1.03
N ASP A 68 -10.42 -8.32 0.82
CA ASP A 68 -10.94 -9.65 0.44
C ASP A 68 -11.90 -9.64 -0.75
N GLY A 69 -11.62 -8.76 -1.72
CA GLY A 69 -12.42 -8.57 -2.94
C GLY A 69 -13.65 -7.68 -2.79
N ALA A 70 -13.98 -7.22 -1.57
CA ALA A 70 -15.05 -6.26 -1.33
C ALA A 70 -14.51 -4.82 -1.30
N ASP A 71 -15.24 -3.88 -1.89
CA ASP A 71 -14.87 -2.46 -1.85
C ASP A 71 -14.90 -1.94 -0.41
N MET A 72 -13.79 -1.32 0.01
CA MET A 72 -13.65 -0.71 1.32
C MET A 72 -13.81 0.80 1.17
N LYS A 73 -14.84 1.36 1.82
CA LYS A 73 -15.06 2.80 1.84
C LYS A 73 -14.14 3.45 2.87
N LEU A 74 -13.20 4.26 2.42
CA LEU A 74 -12.43 5.14 3.28
C LEU A 74 -13.23 6.42 3.52
N THR A 75 -13.43 6.79 4.79
CA THR A 75 -14.13 8.02 5.19
C THR A 75 -13.20 9.23 5.26
N GLN A 76 -11.90 9.00 5.23
CA GLN A 76 -10.84 10.01 5.15
C GLN A 76 -9.91 9.64 4.00
N THR A 77 -9.42 10.64 3.28
CA THR A 77 -8.43 10.45 2.21
C THR A 77 -7.13 11.15 2.59
N GLY A 78 -6.05 10.38 2.67
CA GLY A 78 -4.72 10.90 3.00
C GLY A 78 -4.66 11.68 4.32
N TRP A 79 -3.47 12.18 4.60
CA TRP A 79 -3.26 13.09 5.71
C TRP A 79 -3.38 14.54 5.21
N SER A 80 -4.21 15.35 5.86
CA SER A 80 -4.33 16.80 5.62
C SER A 80 -3.58 17.53 6.72
N HIS A 81 -2.65 18.42 6.35
CA HIS A 81 -2.23 19.45 7.27
C HIS A 81 -3.41 20.42 7.44
N PHE A 82 -4.04 20.33 8.61
CA PHE A 82 -5.17 21.15 9.09
C PHE A 82 -6.54 20.78 8.51
#